data_AF-A0A9D5CJT9-F1
#
_entry.id   AF-A0A9D5CJT9-F1
#
_cell.length_a   1.000
_cell.length_b   1.000
_cell.length_c   1.000
_cell.angle_alpha   90.00
_cell.angle_beta   90.00
_cell.angle_gamma   90.00
#
_symmetry.space_group_name_H-M   'P 1'
#
loop_
_entity.id
_entity.type
_entity.pdbx_description
1 polymer ?
#
loop_
_entity_poly.entity_id
_entity_poly.type
_entity_poly.pdbx_seq_one_letter_code
_entity_poly.pdbx_strand_id
1 'polypeptide(L)'
;MAHHPLIPSHNQSDAIMCAIPSFHVCNFHDFHQSRSSQALRLFAFFLSRNFSALETNTPWDSSDIWSTLAGYIFALHIPLSFGGVSFVAQTLKSSPDPFTMVASIIVLQMIEFLGAMVLLNYTAKTEYHISSFFIEKLFSEKRSSIKASATGVVFLIGSMLLTSIIVNNLIEPKVWEALSKRNEGGGRSLRDGTPSREPHEPPDVSNPIMKEMIFDSPLSKTATAFLLCFTTPLLEETIYRGFLLTCLAKEMKWWEAIIISASVFSIAHFSIENSLQLSLVGTILGSVYCWSGNLAAPFVVHSVYNAAILLLTYMS
;
A
#
# COMPACT_ATOMS: atom_id res chain seq x y z
N MET A 1 8.39 77.94 -33.81
CA MET A 1 8.00 78.07 -35.24
C MET A 1 9.18 77.55 -36.04
N ALA A 2 9.15 76.49 -36.83
CA ALA A 2 8.07 75.85 -37.57
C ALA A 2 8.20 74.31 -37.59
N HIS A 3 7.11 73.68 -38.05
CA HIS A 3 6.73 72.27 -38.02
C HIS A 3 7.41 71.37 -39.08
N HIS A 4 7.69 70.11 -38.70
CA HIS A 4 7.42 68.76 -39.32
C HIS A 4 7.44 68.54 -40.87
N PRO A 5 7.40 67.27 -41.36
CA PRO A 5 7.93 65.98 -40.86
C PRO A 5 8.57 65.09 -41.97
N LEU A 6 9.37 64.08 -41.61
CA LEU A 6 9.56 62.86 -42.43
C LEU A 6 9.81 61.62 -41.53
N ILE A 7 9.07 60.54 -41.79
CA ILE A 7 9.13 59.15 -41.24
C ILE A 7 8.76 58.23 -42.43
N PRO A 8 9.08 56.91 -42.53
CA PRO A 8 10.03 56.04 -41.80
C PRO A 8 10.99 55.24 -42.73
N SER A 9 12.01 54.56 -42.17
CA SER A 9 12.28 53.17 -42.57
C SER A 9 13.06 52.38 -41.50
N HIS A 10 12.54 51.18 -41.27
CA HIS A 10 12.93 50.00 -40.47
C HIS A 10 14.32 49.84 -39.80
N ASN A 11 14.24 49.55 -38.50
CA ASN A 11 14.97 48.58 -37.65
C ASN A 11 16.07 47.71 -38.26
N GLN A 12 17.26 47.72 -37.61
CA GLN A 12 17.97 46.52 -37.17
C GLN A 12 19.16 46.88 -36.28
N SER A 13 18.92 46.95 -34.97
CA SER A 13 19.95 46.79 -33.94
C SER A 13 19.54 45.59 -33.10
N ASP A 14 20.53 44.86 -32.57
CA ASP A 14 20.38 43.77 -31.59
C ASP A 14 20.31 42.36 -32.17
N ALA A 15 21.26 42.05 -33.05
CA ALA A 15 21.81 40.70 -33.15
C ALA A 15 23.11 40.65 -32.34
N ILE A 16 23.08 40.03 -31.15
CA ILE A 16 24.14 39.27 -30.46
C ILE A 16 23.67 39.08 -29.01
N MET A 17 23.03 37.93 -28.75
CA MET A 17 23.09 37.13 -27.51
C MET A 17 22.04 36.02 -27.64
N CYS A 18 22.46 34.94 -28.30
CA CYS A 18 21.70 33.70 -28.40
C CYS A 18 21.68 32.96 -27.06
N ALA A 19 20.55 32.28 -26.85
CA ALA A 19 20.33 31.08 -26.06
C ALA A 19 20.24 31.22 -24.52
N ILE A 20 19.00 31.38 -24.03
CA ILE A 20 18.23 30.38 -23.24
C ILE A 20 16.77 30.91 -23.18
N PRO A 21 15.77 30.29 -23.84
CA PRO A 21 14.38 30.64 -23.61
C PRO A 21 13.83 29.93 -22.36
N SER A 22 13.42 30.75 -21.41
CA SER A 22 12.52 30.46 -20.31
C SER A 22 11.29 29.68 -20.78
N PHE A 23 10.94 28.60 -20.07
CA PHE A 23 9.65 27.92 -20.24
C PHE A 23 8.52 28.83 -19.77
N HIS A 24 7.87 29.52 -20.72
CA HIS A 24 6.60 30.18 -20.49
C HIS A 24 5.49 29.14 -20.36
N VAL A 25 4.74 29.21 -19.26
CA VAL A 25 3.49 28.48 -19.06
C VAL A 25 2.49 28.95 -20.13
N CYS A 26 2.16 28.07 -21.09
CA CYS A 26 1.08 28.33 -22.05
C CYS A 26 -0.27 28.34 -21.33
N ASN A 27 -1.00 29.44 -21.45
CA ASN A 27 -2.39 29.57 -21.03
C ASN A 27 -3.29 28.63 -21.83
N PHE A 28 -4.12 27.88 -21.09
CA PHE A 28 -4.99 26.82 -21.59
C PHE A 28 -6.35 27.39 -22.02
N HIS A 29 -6.37 28.17 -23.09
CA HIS A 29 -7.61 28.47 -23.82
C HIS A 29 -7.39 28.07 -25.28
N ASP A 30 -8.28 27.24 -25.78
CA ASP A 30 -8.33 26.66 -27.13
C ASP A 30 -7.58 25.32 -27.31
N PHE A 31 -8.22 24.23 -26.85
CA PHE A 31 -8.00 22.94 -27.48
C PHE A 31 -9.33 22.21 -27.71
N HIS A 32 -9.62 22.03 -29.00
CA HIS A 32 -10.82 21.42 -29.55
C HIS A 32 -10.96 19.95 -29.13
N GLN A 33 -12.22 19.55 -29.05
CA GLN A 33 -12.80 18.38 -28.40
C GLN A 33 -12.45 17.05 -29.11
N SER A 34 -11.75 16.14 -28.43
CA SER A 34 -11.54 14.74 -28.83
C SER A 34 -11.49 13.84 -27.59
N ARG A 35 -12.07 12.64 -27.65
CA ARG A 35 -12.14 11.66 -26.54
C ARG A 35 -10.77 11.35 -25.89
N SER A 36 -9.65 11.51 -26.60
CA SER A 36 -8.31 11.36 -26.01
C SER A 36 -7.99 12.41 -24.94
N SER A 37 -8.65 13.57 -24.99
CA SER A 37 -8.47 14.64 -24.01
C SER A 37 -9.10 14.31 -22.66
N GLN A 38 -10.13 13.45 -22.59
CA GLN A 38 -10.76 13.11 -21.31
C GLN A 38 -9.88 12.19 -20.47
N ALA A 39 -9.31 11.13 -21.07
CA ALA A 39 -8.38 10.25 -20.36
C ALA A 39 -7.13 11.02 -19.91
N LEU A 40 -6.59 11.89 -20.78
CA LEU A 40 -5.45 12.73 -20.44
C LEU A 40 -5.80 13.78 -19.36
N ARG A 41 -7.01 14.36 -19.39
CA ARG A 41 -7.49 15.28 -18.34
C ARG A 41 -7.77 14.56 -17.02
N LEU A 42 -8.32 13.36 -17.05
CA LEU A 42 -8.49 12.52 -15.87
C LEU A 42 -7.14 12.15 -15.28
N PHE A 43 -6.21 11.68 -16.10
CA PHE A 43 -4.84 11.38 -15.69
C PHE A 43 -4.12 12.62 -15.13
N ALA A 44 -4.25 13.77 -15.79
CA ALA A 44 -3.69 15.03 -15.30
C ALA A 44 -4.37 15.50 -14.00
N PHE A 45 -5.68 15.29 -13.84
CA PHE A 45 -6.39 15.54 -12.58
C PHE A 45 -5.85 14.63 -11.47
N PHE A 46 -5.66 13.35 -11.76
CA PHE A 46 -4.98 12.35 -10.92
C PHE A 46 -3.48 12.61 -10.74
N LEU A 47 -2.88 13.66 -11.31
CA LEU A 47 -1.52 14.08 -10.98
C LEU A 47 -1.50 15.50 -10.41
N SER A 48 -2.65 16.18 -10.40
CA SER A 48 -2.77 17.55 -9.94
C SER A 48 -2.67 17.61 -8.42
N ARG A 49 -2.13 18.71 -7.88
CA ARG A 49 -2.13 18.97 -6.43
C ARG A 49 -3.55 19.01 -5.83
N ASN A 50 -4.56 19.31 -6.66
CA ASN A 50 -5.97 19.35 -6.25
C ASN A 50 -6.53 17.96 -5.90
N PHE A 51 -5.85 16.87 -6.29
CA PHE A 51 -6.26 15.53 -5.90
C PHE A 51 -6.13 15.30 -4.40
N SER A 52 -5.03 15.74 -3.78
CA SER A 52 -4.76 15.48 -2.36
C SER A 52 -5.50 16.46 -1.44
N ALA A 53 -6.14 15.94 -0.40
CA ALA A 53 -6.76 16.67 0.71
C ALA A 53 -5.88 16.69 1.99
N LEU A 54 -4.69 16.08 1.93
CA LEU A 54 -3.75 16.09 3.05
C LEU A 54 -3.21 17.49 3.31
N GLU A 55 -3.12 17.83 4.59
CA GLU A 55 -2.48 19.07 5.03
C GLU A 55 -0.97 18.94 5.03
N THR A 56 -0.31 20.09 4.92
CA THR A 56 1.13 20.22 5.02
C THR A 56 1.64 20.27 6.46
N ASN A 57 0.75 20.39 7.45
CA ASN A 57 1.11 20.47 8.87
C ASN A 57 1.09 19.07 9.48
N THR A 58 2.26 18.61 9.91
CA THR A 58 2.47 17.29 10.50
C THR A 58 3.20 17.41 11.85
N PRO A 59 2.88 16.55 12.84
CA PRO A 59 3.56 16.55 14.13
C PRO A 59 5.05 16.21 14.07
N TRP A 60 5.51 15.55 13.01
CA TRP A 60 6.88 15.06 12.86
C TRP A 60 7.71 15.91 11.90
N ASP A 61 9.02 15.96 12.18
CA ASP A 61 10.02 16.58 11.32
C ASP A 61 10.58 15.60 10.29
N SER A 62 11.02 16.18 9.18
CA SER A 62 11.44 15.45 7.98
C SER A 62 12.73 14.65 8.20
N SER A 63 13.57 15.06 9.15
CA SER A 63 14.80 14.36 9.55
C SER A 63 14.51 13.03 10.24
N ASP A 64 13.38 12.92 10.92
CA ASP A 64 13.14 11.84 11.88
C ASP A 64 12.23 10.76 11.30
N ILE A 65 11.58 11.00 10.14
CA ILE A 65 10.62 10.07 9.51
C ILE A 65 11.22 8.65 9.39
N TRP A 66 12.40 8.55 8.79
CA TRP A 66 13.05 7.27 8.51
C TRP A 66 13.60 6.61 9.77
N SER A 67 14.11 7.40 10.71
CA SER A 67 14.61 6.90 12.01
C SER A 67 13.47 6.35 12.86
N THR A 68 12.34 7.05 12.91
CA THR A 68 11.12 6.62 13.59
C THR A 68 10.53 5.37 12.93
N LEU A 69 10.45 5.35 11.60
CA LEU A 69 9.99 4.16 10.87
C LEU A 69 10.92 2.97 11.10
N ALA A 70 12.24 3.16 11.07
CA ALA A 70 13.20 2.10 11.38
C ALA A 70 13.05 1.62 12.83
N GLY A 71 12.87 2.54 13.78
CA GLY A 71 12.56 2.21 15.17
C GLY A 71 11.31 1.34 15.30
N TYR A 72 10.24 1.68 14.58
CA TYR A 72 9.03 0.86 14.53
C TYR A 72 9.32 -0.53 13.93
N ILE A 73 9.93 -0.59 12.74
CA ILE A 73 10.16 -1.85 12.03
C ILE A 73 11.06 -2.80 12.82
N PHE A 74 12.19 -2.31 13.33
CA PHE A 74 13.20 -3.17 13.95
C PHE A 74 12.98 -3.41 15.44
N ALA A 75 12.35 -2.48 16.17
CA ALA A 75 12.13 -2.64 17.62
C ALA A 75 10.73 -3.18 17.96
N LEU A 76 9.74 -2.99 17.08
CA LEU A 76 8.36 -3.39 17.35
C LEU A 76 7.86 -4.41 16.34
N HIS A 77 7.80 -4.07 15.05
CA HIS A 77 7.16 -4.90 14.03
C HIS A 77 7.83 -6.27 13.86
N ILE A 78 9.13 -6.30 13.49
CA ILE A 78 9.84 -7.57 13.29
C ILE A 78 9.84 -8.43 14.57
N PRO A 79 10.19 -7.88 15.76
CA PRO A 79 10.21 -8.67 16.98
C PRO A 79 8.83 -9.19 17.40
N LEU A 80 7.75 -8.41 17.26
CA LEU A 80 6.42 -8.83 17.75
C LEU A 80 5.66 -9.68 16.72
N SER A 81 5.68 -9.30 15.44
CA SER A 81 4.92 -9.98 14.40
C SER A 81 5.56 -11.33 13.99
N PHE A 82 6.89 -11.43 13.95
CA PHE A 82 7.59 -12.67 13.55
C PHE A 82 8.25 -13.38 14.74
N GLY A 83 9.00 -12.62 15.55
CA GLY A 83 9.66 -13.14 16.74
C GLY A 83 8.67 -13.56 17.83
N GLY A 84 7.64 -12.75 18.08
CA GLY A 84 6.66 -12.95 19.13
C GLY A 84 5.81 -14.19 18.90
N VAL A 85 5.34 -14.39 17.67
CA VAL A 85 4.59 -15.60 17.29
C VAL A 85 5.46 -16.85 17.47
N SER A 86 6.73 -16.78 17.09
CA SER A 86 7.69 -17.88 17.29
C SER A 86 7.91 -18.17 18.78
N PHE A 87 8.04 -17.13 19.60
CA PHE A 87 8.19 -17.25 21.06
C PHE A 87 6.95 -17.86 21.72
N VAL A 88 5.75 -17.42 21.31
CA VAL A 88 4.47 -17.97 21.77
C VAL A 88 4.38 -19.45 21.44
N ALA A 89 4.71 -19.84 20.19
CA ALA A 89 4.69 -21.23 19.76
C ALA A 89 5.67 -22.12 20.56
N GLN A 90 6.83 -21.60 20.95
CA GLN A 90 7.80 -22.33 21.77
C GLN A 90 7.38 -22.43 23.24
N THR A 91 6.80 -21.36 23.79
CA THR A 91 6.41 -21.27 25.21
C THR A 91 5.17 -22.12 25.50
N LEU A 92 4.20 -22.13 24.60
CA LEU A 92 2.97 -22.90 24.71
C LEU A 92 3.17 -24.32 24.13
N LYS A 93 3.97 -25.17 24.80
CA LYS A 93 4.14 -26.62 24.55
C LYS A 93 3.83 -27.09 23.11
N SER A 94 4.77 -27.00 22.16
CA SER A 94 4.82 -27.64 20.82
C SER A 94 3.57 -27.73 19.90
N SER A 95 2.35 -27.43 20.35
CA SER A 95 1.06 -27.50 19.65
C SER A 95 0.00 -26.82 20.54
N PRO A 96 0.04 -25.49 20.71
CA PRO A 96 -1.00 -24.76 21.43
C PRO A 96 -2.36 -24.96 20.76
N ASP A 97 -3.43 -24.89 21.55
CA ASP A 97 -4.76 -24.88 20.97
C ASP A 97 -4.93 -23.60 20.10
N PRO A 98 -5.68 -23.71 19.00
CA PRO A 98 -5.83 -22.65 18.02
C PRO A 98 -6.38 -21.33 18.57
N PHE A 99 -7.32 -21.40 19.52
CA PHE A 99 -7.87 -20.20 20.14
C PHE A 99 -6.80 -19.47 20.97
N THR A 100 -6.01 -20.19 21.77
CA THR A 100 -4.89 -19.61 22.52
C THR A 100 -3.84 -19.00 21.60
N MET A 101 -3.56 -19.62 20.45
CA MET A 101 -2.65 -19.04 19.46
C MET A 101 -3.19 -17.70 18.93
N VAL A 102 -4.45 -17.64 18.48
CA VAL A 102 -5.07 -16.41 17.98
C VAL A 102 -5.13 -15.32 19.05
N ALA A 103 -5.52 -15.67 20.28
CA ALA A 103 -5.55 -14.74 21.41
C ALA A 103 -4.16 -14.17 21.71
N SER A 104 -3.13 -15.00 21.65
CA SER A 104 -1.74 -14.55 21.86
C SER A 104 -1.29 -13.60 20.76
N ILE A 105 -1.65 -13.85 19.49
CA ILE A 105 -1.35 -12.94 18.38
C ILE A 105 -2.08 -11.61 18.55
N ILE A 106 -3.36 -11.62 18.96
CA ILE A 106 -4.10 -10.38 19.28
C ILE A 106 -3.35 -9.57 20.36
N VAL A 107 -2.88 -10.22 21.42
CA VAL A 107 -2.13 -9.54 22.49
C VAL A 107 -0.82 -8.95 21.95
N LEU A 108 -0.04 -9.70 21.16
CA LEU A 108 1.17 -9.19 20.53
C LEU A 108 0.89 -7.97 19.63
N GLN A 109 -0.19 -8.03 18.86
CA GLN A 109 -0.62 -6.95 17.98
C GLN A 109 -1.09 -5.70 18.76
N MET A 110 -1.76 -5.88 19.90
CA MET A 110 -2.11 -4.77 20.81
C MET A 110 -0.86 -4.13 21.43
N ILE A 111 0.14 -4.94 21.80
CA ILE A 111 1.42 -4.45 22.32
C ILE A 111 2.17 -3.68 21.22
N GLU A 112 2.17 -4.19 19.99
CA GLU A 112 2.77 -3.50 18.84
C GLU A 112 2.09 -2.15 18.58
N PHE A 113 0.76 -2.12 18.60
CA PHE A 113 -0.01 -0.88 18.45
C PHE A 113 0.25 0.12 19.57
N LEU A 114 0.27 -0.31 20.83
CA LEU A 114 0.59 0.57 21.94
C LEU A 114 2.03 1.09 21.84
N GLY A 115 2.99 0.21 21.54
CA GLY A 115 4.39 0.59 21.33
C GLY A 115 4.57 1.57 20.18
N ALA A 116 3.86 1.37 19.08
CA ALA A 116 3.83 2.27 17.93
C ALA A 116 3.30 3.65 18.34
N MET A 117 2.19 3.71 19.08
CA MET A 117 1.64 4.97 19.56
C MET A 117 2.60 5.70 20.53
N VAL A 118 3.29 4.97 21.41
CA VAL A 118 4.31 5.55 22.30
C VAL A 118 5.49 6.09 21.50
N LEU A 119 6.00 5.33 20.53
CA LEU A 119 7.12 5.76 19.67
C LEU A 119 6.75 6.99 18.85
N LEU A 120 5.55 7.00 18.25
CA LEU A 120 5.03 8.12 17.49
C LEU A 120 4.85 9.36 18.37
N ASN A 121 4.39 9.21 19.61
CA ASN A 121 4.28 10.30 20.57
C ASN A 121 5.64 10.82 21.02
N TYR A 122 6.62 9.95 21.22
CA TYR A 122 7.98 10.32 21.62
C TYR A 122 8.71 11.12 20.55
N THR A 123 8.46 10.83 19.28
CA THR A 123 9.12 11.46 18.13
C THR A 123 8.35 12.66 17.58
N ALA A 124 7.16 12.94 18.13
CA ALA A 124 6.37 14.10 17.76
C ALA A 124 6.89 15.37 18.45
N LYS A 125 6.68 16.52 17.80
CA LYS A 125 6.89 17.84 18.42
C LYS A 125 6.05 17.98 19.68
N THR A 126 6.63 18.56 20.72
CA THR A 126 6.00 18.75 22.03
C THR A 126 4.71 19.58 22.00
N GLU A 127 4.50 20.37 20.96
CA GLU A 127 3.31 21.19 20.75
C GLU A 127 2.08 20.38 20.28
N TYR A 128 2.30 19.16 19.78
CA TYR A 128 1.24 18.31 19.24
C TYR A 128 0.87 17.19 20.22
N HIS A 129 -0.43 17.00 20.42
CA HIS A 129 -0.94 15.81 21.08
C HIS A 129 -1.32 14.77 20.02
N ILE A 130 -0.55 13.68 19.93
CA ILE A 130 -0.70 12.70 18.84
C ILE A 130 -2.09 12.05 18.80
N SER A 131 -2.72 11.77 19.94
CA SER A 131 -4.07 11.20 19.91
C SER A 131 -5.09 12.17 19.33
N SER A 132 -4.94 13.47 19.58
CA SER A 132 -5.82 14.50 19.00
C SER A 132 -5.63 14.58 17.49
N PHE A 133 -4.38 14.50 17.02
CA PHE A 133 -4.07 14.44 15.59
C PHE A 133 -4.76 13.26 14.90
N PHE A 134 -4.66 12.04 15.47
CA PHE A 134 -5.30 10.87 14.87
C PHE A 134 -6.83 10.91 14.95
N ILE A 135 -7.39 11.40 16.07
CA ILE A 135 -8.85 11.60 16.21
C ILE A 135 -9.35 12.58 15.15
N GLU A 136 -8.66 13.70 14.93
CA GLU A 136 -9.01 14.67 13.90
C GLU A 136 -8.98 14.04 12.50
N LYS A 137 -7.95 13.23 12.18
CA LYS A 137 -7.89 12.51 10.90
C LYS A 137 -8.96 11.44 10.78
N LEU A 138 -9.38 10.80 11.87
CA LEU A 138 -10.42 9.76 11.85
C LEU A 138 -11.81 10.36 11.56
N PHE A 139 -12.11 11.52 12.15
CA PHE A 139 -13.40 12.21 12.01
C PHE A 139 -13.38 13.38 11.02
N SER A 140 -12.34 13.50 10.19
CA SER A 140 -12.21 14.60 9.24
C SER A 140 -13.34 14.59 8.20
N GLU A 141 -14.08 15.69 8.09
CA GLU A 141 -15.16 15.86 7.10
C GLU A 141 -14.72 16.57 5.81
N LYS A 142 -13.41 16.76 5.59
CA LYS A 142 -12.86 17.49 4.43
C LYS A 142 -13.44 17.04 3.09
N ARG A 143 -13.50 15.73 2.89
CA ARG A 143 -14.19 15.09 1.76
C ARG A 143 -14.97 13.89 2.27
N SER A 144 -15.96 13.47 1.50
CA SER A 144 -16.82 12.36 1.88
C SER A 144 -16.04 11.05 1.98
N SER A 145 -15.75 10.63 3.21
CA SER A 145 -15.10 9.35 3.54
C SER A 145 -15.86 8.17 2.95
N ILE A 146 -17.21 8.20 2.99
CA ILE A 146 -18.07 7.15 2.40
C ILE A 146 -17.81 7.00 0.89
N LYS A 147 -17.78 8.11 0.14
CA LYS A 147 -17.50 8.07 -1.30
C LYS A 147 -16.07 7.59 -1.58
N ALA A 148 -15.13 7.96 -0.72
CA ALA A 148 -13.73 7.53 -0.82
C ALA A 148 -13.63 6.02 -0.67
N SER A 149 -14.21 5.48 0.40
CA SER A 149 -14.19 4.06 0.71
C SER A 149 -14.94 3.26 -0.35
N ALA A 150 -16.13 3.71 -0.77
CA ALA A 150 -16.89 3.02 -1.82
C ALA A 150 -16.09 2.94 -3.13
N THR A 151 -15.46 4.04 -3.54
CA THR A 151 -14.61 4.07 -4.73
C THR A 151 -13.39 3.18 -4.55
N GLY A 152 -12.72 3.25 -3.39
CA GLY A 152 -11.58 2.42 -3.03
C GLY A 152 -11.89 0.92 -3.09
N VAL A 153 -13.02 0.50 -2.51
CA VAL A 153 -13.49 -0.90 -2.54
C VAL A 153 -13.73 -1.38 -3.98
N VAL A 154 -14.37 -0.56 -4.83
CA VAL A 154 -14.59 -0.91 -6.23
C VAL A 154 -13.26 -1.11 -6.98
N PHE A 155 -12.30 -0.19 -6.80
CA PHE A 155 -10.98 -0.32 -7.40
C PHE A 155 -10.22 -1.54 -6.87
N LEU A 156 -10.35 -1.82 -5.58
CA LEU A 156 -9.71 -2.96 -4.93
C LEU A 156 -10.24 -4.28 -5.47
N ILE A 157 -11.57 -4.48 -5.50
CA ILE A 157 -12.18 -5.68 -6.08
C ILE A 157 -11.79 -5.82 -7.55
N GLY A 158 -11.86 -4.73 -8.32
CA GLY A 158 -11.46 -4.72 -9.72
C GLY A 158 -9.99 -5.14 -9.91
N SER A 159 -9.09 -4.65 -9.04
CA SER A 159 -7.67 -5.01 -9.08
C SER A 159 -7.43 -6.47 -8.75
N MET A 160 -8.15 -7.04 -7.77
CA MET A 160 -8.03 -8.46 -7.40
C MET A 160 -8.47 -9.38 -8.55
N LEU A 161 -9.60 -9.05 -9.18
CA LEU A 161 -10.09 -9.78 -10.36
C LEU A 161 -9.11 -9.67 -11.52
N LEU A 162 -8.58 -8.48 -11.77
CA LEU A 162 -7.59 -8.26 -12.83
C LEU A 162 -6.31 -9.06 -12.60
N THR A 163 -5.77 -9.06 -11.37
CA THR A 163 -4.58 -9.85 -11.03
C THR A 163 -4.82 -11.34 -11.22
N SER A 164 -6.01 -11.85 -10.84
CA SER A 164 -6.37 -13.25 -11.06
C SER A 164 -6.44 -13.60 -12.55
N ILE A 165 -7.05 -12.74 -13.37
CA ILE A 165 -7.12 -12.91 -14.82
C ILE A 165 -5.72 -12.92 -15.45
N ILE A 166 -4.83 -12.03 -15.00
CA ILE A 166 -3.45 -11.94 -15.50
C ILE A 166 -2.67 -13.20 -15.15
N VAL A 167 -2.75 -13.68 -13.91
CA VAL A 167 -2.04 -14.88 -13.46
C VAL A 167 -2.48 -16.08 -14.30
N ASN A 168 -3.79 -16.32 -14.39
CA ASN A 168 -4.33 -17.50 -15.05
C ASN A 168 -4.11 -17.51 -16.57
N ASN A 169 -4.16 -16.34 -17.22
CA ASN A 169 -4.06 -16.28 -18.69
C ASN A 169 -2.64 -15.98 -19.21
N LEU A 170 -1.81 -15.28 -18.44
CA LEU A 170 -0.51 -14.79 -18.93
C LEU A 170 0.68 -15.45 -18.25
N ILE A 171 0.56 -15.80 -16.98
CA ILE A 171 1.69 -16.32 -16.19
C ILE A 171 1.66 -17.84 -16.21
N GLU A 172 0.54 -18.47 -15.83
CA GLU A 172 0.41 -19.92 -15.73
C GLU A 172 0.80 -20.65 -17.03
N PRO A 173 0.33 -20.24 -18.23
CA PRO A 173 0.70 -20.94 -19.47
C PRO A 173 2.20 -20.87 -19.75
N LYS A 174 2.84 -19.73 -19.45
CA LYS A 174 4.29 -19.54 -19.66
C LYS A 174 5.11 -20.36 -18.69
N VAL A 175 4.68 -20.44 -17.43
CA VAL A 175 5.32 -21.26 -16.42
C VAL A 175 5.24 -22.73 -16.83
N TRP A 176 4.07 -23.21 -17.27
CA TRP A 176 3.91 -24.58 -17.73
C TRP A 176 4.76 -24.88 -18.98
N GLU A 177 4.84 -23.97 -19.94
CA GLU A 177 5.71 -24.11 -21.11
C GLU A 177 7.20 -24.20 -20.72
N ALA A 178 7.66 -23.36 -19.79
CA ALA A 178 9.04 -23.37 -19.30
C ALA A 178 9.36 -24.67 -18.54
N LEU A 179 8.43 -25.16 -17.73
CA LEU A 179 8.56 -26.44 -17.02
C LEU A 179 8.58 -27.63 -17.99
N SER A 180 7.72 -27.62 -19.02
CA SER A 180 7.72 -28.64 -20.08
C SER A 180 9.07 -28.72 -20.79
N LYS A 181 9.63 -27.57 -21.19
CA LYS A 181 10.96 -27.48 -21.83
C LYS A 181 12.10 -27.96 -20.94
N ARG A 182 12.03 -27.72 -19.62
CA ARG A 182 13.02 -28.25 -18.66
C ARG A 182 12.96 -29.78 -18.59
N ASN A 183 11.77 -30.35 -18.56
CA ASN A 183 11.58 -31.81 -18.49
C ASN A 183 12.01 -32.51 -19.79
N GLU A 184 11.76 -31.90 -20.94
CA GLU A 184 12.23 -32.41 -22.24
C GLU A 184 13.75 -32.27 -22.43
N GLY A 185 14.35 -31.17 -21.95
CA GLY A 185 15.79 -30.92 -22.03
C GLY A 185 16.65 -31.77 -21.09
N GLY A 186 16.07 -32.30 -20.00
CA GLY A 186 16.72 -33.24 -19.06
C GLY A 186 16.62 -34.71 -19.48
N GLY A 187 15.86 -35.02 -20.55
CA GLY A 187 15.63 -36.37 -21.04
C GLY A 187 16.79 -36.93 -21.86
N ARG A 188 17.95 -37.20 -21.23
CA ARG A 188 18.93 -38.14 -21.78
C ARG A 188 19.46 -39.08 -20.69
N SER A 189 18.91 -40.30 -20.73
CA SER A 189 19.33 -41.53 -20.07
C SER A 189 19.00 -41.69 -18.58
N LEU A 190 17.98 -42.49 -18.29
CA LEU A 190 18.12 -43.77 -17.57
C LEU A 190 16.79 -44.54 -17.68
N ARG A 191 16.83 -45.67 -18.42
CA ARG A 191 15.82 -46.73 -18.32
C ARG A 191 16.07 -47.45 -17.00
N ASP A 192 15.23 -47.24 -16.00
CA ASP A 192 15.01 -48.22 -14.94
C ASP A 192 13.51 -48.28 -14.62
N GLY A 193 13.00 -49.51 -14.54
CA GLY A 193 11.59 -49.85 -14.44
C GLY A 193 11.08 -49.80 -13.00
N THR A 194 11.04 -48.61 -12.40
CA THR A 194 10.38 -48.38 -11.11
C THR A 194 8.99 -47.77 -11.29
N PRO A 195 7.96 -48.17 -10.52
CA PRO A 195 6.60 -47.67 -10.69
C PRO A 195 6.56 -46.15 -10.51
N SER A 196 5.82 -45.50 -11.41
CA SER A 196 5.48 -44.08 -11.40
C SER A 196 5.09 -43.61 -9.99
N ARG A 197 6.00 -42.92 -9.30
CA ARG A 197 5.64 -41.99 -8.24
C ARG A 197 4.93 -40.82 -8.90
N GLU A 198 3.67 -40.60 -8.50
CA GLU A 198 2.97 -39.34 -8.75
C GLU A 198 3.89 -38.16 -8.38
N PRO A 199 3.76 -36.99 -9.03
CA PRO A 199 4.55 -35.83 -8.67
C PRO A 199 4.25 -35.52 -7.21
N HIS A 200 5.24 -35.77 -6.34
CA HIS A 200 5.20 -35.24 -4.99
C HIS A 200 5.11 -33.72 -5.14
N GLU A 201 3.94 -33.19 -4.81
CA GLU A 201 3.76 -31.77 -4.56
C GLU A 201 4.94 -31.27 -3.72
N PRO A 202 5.51 -30.10 -4.05
CA PRO A 202 6.52 -29.50 -3.18
C PRO A 202 5.95 -29.43 -1.77
N PRO A 203 6.75 -29.69 -0.72
CA PRO A 203 6.26 -29.65 0.65
C PRO A 203 5.59 -28.31 0.87
N ASP A 204 4.27 -28.34 1.03
CA ASP A 204 3.47 -27.17 1.34
C ASP A 204 3.99 -26.62 2.66
N VAL A 205 4.69 -25.49 2.57
CA VAL A 205 5.12 -24.72 3.74
C VAL A 205 3.92 -24.04 4.42
N SER A 206 2.72 -24.17 3.85
CA SER A 206 1.45 -24.01 4.56
C SER A 206 1.16 -25.33 5.29
N ASN A 207 1.70 -25.48 6.49
CA ASN A 207 1.42 -26.64 7.32
C ASN A 207 -0.12 -26.79 7.47
N PRO A 208 -0.78 -27.81 6.87
CA PRO A 208 -2.24 -27.92 6.83
C PRO A 208 -2.84 -28.04 8.25
N ILE A 209 -1.99 -28.46 9.19
CA ILE A 209 -2.25 -28.56 10.62
C ILE A 209 -2.58 -27.20 11.25
N MET A 210 -2.00 -26.08 10.75
CA MET A 210 -2.29 -24.74 11.26
C MET A 210 -3.62 -24.19 10.71
N LYS A 211 -3.96 -24.50 9.45
CA LYS A 211 -5.26 -24.17 8.87
C LYS A 211 -6.38 -24.99 9.49
N GLU A 212 -6.22 -26.30 9.68
CA GLU A 212 -7.26 -27.13 10.31
C GLU A 212 -7.50 -26.78 11.78
N MET A 213 -6.45 -26.50 12.57
CA MET A 213 -6.65 -26.13 13.97
C MET A 213 -7.30 -24.75 14.13
N ILE A 214 -6.84 -23.69 13.44
CA ILE A 214 -7.32 -22.31 13.70
C ILE A 214 -8.85 -22.14 13.48
N PHE A 215 -9.53 -23.06 12.79
CA PHE A 215 -10.90 -22.88 12.33
C PHE A 215 -11.95 -23.86 12.88
N ASP A 216 -11.67 -24.56 13.98
CA ASP A 216 -12.59 -25.57 14.50
C ASP A 216 -13.72 -25.03 15.41
N SER A 217 -13.55 -23.84 16.02
CA SER A 217 -14.56 -23.24 16.91
C SER A 217 -15.09 -21.88 16.41
N PRO A 218 -16.39 -21.55 16.62
CA PRO A 218 -16.95 -20.23 16.28
C PRO A 218 -16.21 -19.07 16.96
N LEU A 219 -15.69 -19.33 18.17
CA LEU A 219 -14.93 -18.35 18.93
C LEU A 219 -13.59 -18.04 18.26
N SER A 220 -12.85 -19.07 17.79
CA SER A 220 -11.59 -18.88 17.07
C SER A 220 -11.80 -18.12 15.76
N LYS A 221 -12.83 -18.47 14.97
CA LYS A 221 -13.17 -17.75 13.73
C LYS A 221 -13.48 -16.27 13.98
N THR A 222 -14.24 -15.99 15.04
CA THR A 222 -14.59 -14.61 15.42
C THR A 222 -13.36 -13.83 15.87
N ALA A 223 -12.49 -14.45 16.68
CA ALA A 223 -11.25 -13.83 17.13
C ALA A 223 -10.29 -13.55 15.96
N THR A 224 -10.14 -14.49 15.02
CA THR A 224 -9.34 -14.32 13.79
C THR A 224 -9.92 -13.21 12.91
N ALA A 225 -11.24 -13.16 12.73
CA ALA A 225 -11.88 -12.08 11.98
C ALA A 225 -11.66 -10.72 12.64
N PHE A 226 -11.75 -10.63 13.96
CA PHE A 226 -11.46 -9.39 14.68
C PHE A 226 -10.00 -8.94 14.52
N LEU A 227 -9.05 -9.87 14.68
CA LEU A 227 -7.63 -9.61 14.47
C LEU A 227 -7.36 -9.06 13.06
N LEU A 228 -7.77 -9.81 12.03
CA LEU A 228 -7.43 -9.51 10.63
C LEU A 228 -8.21 -8.33 10.06
N CYS A 229 -9.49 -8.16 10.44
CA CYS A 229 -10.35 -7.15 9.84
C CYS A 229 -10.43 -5.85 10.65
N PHE A 230 -9.99 -5.85 11.91
CA PHE A 230 -10.03 -4.65 12.75
C PHE A 230 -8.66 -4.28 13.29
N THR A 231 -8.04 -5.16 14.07
CA THR A 231 -6.78 -4.83 14.77
C THR A 231 -5.63 -4.54 13.80
N THR A 232 -5.41 -5.43 12.83
CA THR A 232 -4.30 -5.29 11.87
C THR A 232 -4.46 -4.02 11.01
N PRO A 233 -5.62 -3.77 10.36
CA PRO A 233 -5.85 -2.52 9.64
C PRO A 233 -5.69 -1.28 10.50
N LEU A 234 -6.12 -1.31 11.77
CA LEU A 234 -6.00 -0.16 12.67
C LEU A 234 -4.53 0.22 12.88
N LEU A 235 -3.67 -0.74 13.19
CA LEU A 235 -2.23 -0.49 13.33
C LEU A 235 -1.62 0.00 12.02
N GLU A 236 -1.86 -0.74 10.94
CA GLU A 236 -1.18 -0.49 9.67
C GLU A 236 -1.60 0.85 9.06
N GLU A 237 -2.89 1.22 9.09
CA GLU A 237 -3.30 2.54 8.62
C GLU A 237 -2.72 3.66 9.49
N THR A 238 -2.59 3.46 10.79
CA THR A 238 -1.99 4.44 11.71
C THR A 238 -0.53 4.70 11.32
N ILE A 239 0.27 3.66 11.11
CA ILE A 239 1.70 3.78 10.76
C ILE A 239 1.89 4.26 9.33
N TYR A 240 1.28 3.58 8.35
CA TYR A 240 1.61 3.81 6.95
C TYR A 240 0.87 5.02 6.37
N ARG A 241 -0.38 5.28 6.76
CA ARG A 241 -1.16 6.40 6.20
C ARG A 241 -1.10 7.61 7.11
N GLY A 242 -1.45 7.42 8.38
CA GLY A 242 -1.51 8.50 9.35
C GLY A 242 -0.14 9.09 9.71
N PHE A 243 0.91 8.27 9.76
CA PHE A 243 2.29 8.73 9.98
C PHE A 243 3.08 8.86 8.66
N LEU A 244 3.50 7.75 8.05
CA LEU A 244 4.50 7.73 6.96
C LEU A 244 4.05 8.53 5.73
N LEU A 245 2.90 8.19 5.13
CA LEU A 245 2.38 8.87 3.95
C LEU A 245 2.11 10.36 4.22
N THR A 246 1.56 10.68 5.40
CA THR A 246 1.29 12.06 5.79
C THR A 246 2.58 12.89 5.85
N CYS A 247 3.65 12.34 6.44
CA CYS A 247 4.94 13.02 6.51
C CYS A 247 5.61 13.12 5.14
N LEU A 248 5.57 12.06 4.32
CA LEU A 248 6.14 12.09 2.97
C LEU A 248 5.41 13.10 2.08
N ALA A 249 4.08 13.17 2.14
CA ALA A 249 3.27 14.07 1.32
C ALA A 249 3.53 15.58 1.60
N LYS A 250 4.19 15.90 2.72
CA LYS A 250 4.69 17.24 3.02
C LYS A 250 5.98 17.58 2.26
N GLU A 251 6.85 16.59 2.06
CA GLU A 251 8.20 16.77 1.48
C GLU A 251 8.24 16.57 -0.02
N MET A 252 7.27 15.86 -0.59
CA MET A 252 7.26 15.50 -2.01
C MET A 252 5.85 15.54 -2.61
N LYS A 253 5.73 15.21 -3.90
CA LYS A 253 4.39 15.14 -4.52
C LYS A 253 3.61 13.98 -3.91
N TRP A 254 2.31 14.17 -3.74
CA TRP A 254 1.45 13.18 -3.11
C TRP A 254 1.52 11.80 -3.78
N TRP A 255 1.70 11.72 -5.10
CA TRP A 255 1.81 10.43 -5.80
C TRP A 255 3.17 9.75 -5.55
N GLU A 256 4.26 10.52 -5.42
CA GLU A 256 5.58 10.01 -5.03
C GLU A 256 5.50 9.43 -3.61
N ALA A 257 4.83 10.16 -2.71
CA ALA A 257 4.60 9.72 -1.34
C ALA A 257 3.77 8.42 -1.25
N ILE A 258 2.73 8.27 -2.09
CA ILE A 258 1.94 7.03 -2.18
C ILE A 258 2.82 5.86 -2.61
N ILE A 259 3.61 6.01 -3.67
CA ILE A 259 4.44 4.93 -4.21
C ILE A 259 5.47 4.48 -3.16
N ILE A 260 6.13 5.43 -2.51
CA ILE A 260 7.13 5.11 -1.47
C ILE A 260 6.45 4.43 -0.28
N SER A 261 5.35 4.99 0.24
CA SER A 261 4.63 4.40 1.36
C SER A 261 4.09 3.00 1.05
N ALA A 262 3.57 2.77 -0.16
CA ALA A 262 3.07 1.47 -0.60
C ALA A 262 4.18 0.44 -0.76
N SER A 263 5.36 0.87 -1.25
CA SER A 263 6.53 0.02 -1.37
C SER A 263 7.05 -0.40 0.01
N VAL A 264 7.16 0.54 0.95
CA VAL A 264 7.56 0.26 2.34
C VAL A 264 6.56 -0.71 3.00
N PHE A 265 5.25 -0.45 2.85
CA PHE A 265 4.20 -1.34 3.32
C PHE A 265 4.38 -2.77 2.80
N SER A 266 4.59 -2.93 1.49
CA SER A 266 4.81 -4.24 0.88
C SER A 266 6.09 -4.93 1.37
N ILE A 267 7.19 -4.19 1.56
CA ILE A 267 8.46 -4.75 2.02
C ILE A 267 8.35 -5.21 3.48
N ALA A 268 7.65 -4.46 4.33
CA ALA A 268 7.47 -4.78 5.74
C ALA A 268 6.69 -6.08 5.98
N HIS A 269 5.94 -6.56 4.99
CA HIS A 269 5.25 -7.85 5.06
C HIS A 269 6.18 -9.06 4.83
N PHE A 270 7.42 -8.85 4.39
CA PHE A 270 8.42 -9.90 4.13
C PHE A 270 7.91 -11.06 3.25
N SER A 271 6.98 -10.79 2.33
CA SER A 271 6.41 -11.77 1.41
C SER A 271 6.75 -11.43 -0.03
N ILE A 272 7.66 -12.21 -0.64
CA ILE A 272 8.08 -12.00 -2.04
C ILE A 272 6.90 -12.32 -2.98
N GLU A 273 6.18 -13.40 -2.71
CA GLU A 273 5.06 -13.88 -3.52
C GLU A 273 3.92 -12.85 -3.61
N ASN A 274 3.59 -12.23 -2.47
CA ASN A 274 2.48 -11.28 -2.39
C ASN A 274 2.91 -9.82 -2.58
N SER A 275 4.20 -9.55 -2.79
CA SER A 275 4.75 -8.19 -2.82
C SER A 275 4.05 -7.29 -3.85
N LEU A 276 3.82 -7.76 -5.07
CA LEU A 276 3.13 -7.00 -6.10
C LEU A 276 1.69 -6.66 -5.68
N GLN A 277 0.97 -7.63 -5.13
CA GLN A 277 -0.41 -7.44 -4.67
C GLN A 277 -0.48 -6.48 -3.49
N LEU A 278 0.41 -6.63 -2.51
CA LEU A 278 0.50 -5.76 -1.34
C LEU A 278 0.87 -4.33 -1.72
N SER A 279 1.77 -4.15 -2.70
CA SER A 279 2.10 -2.83 -3.23
C SER A 279 0.91 -2.17 -3.94
N LEU A 280 0.10 -2.95 -4.67
CA LEU A 280 -1.12 -2.46 -5.32
C LEU A 280 -2.18 -2.04 -4.30
N VAL A 281 -2.47 -2.91 -3.32
CA VAL A 281 -3.36 -2.58 -2.19
C VAL A 281 -2.86 -1.35 -1.45
N GLY A 282 -1.55 -1.30 -1.19
CA GLY A 282 -0.85 -0.18 -0.60
C GLY A 282 -1.13 1.15 -1.30
N THR A 283 -1.04 1.12 -2.64
CA THR A 283 -1.29 2.27 -3.54
C THR A 283 -2.75 2.70 -3.52
N ILE A 284 -3.70 1.76 -3.52
CA ILE A 284 -5.14 2.06 -3.48
C ILE A 284 -5.49 2.74 -2.15
N LEU A 285 -5.07 2.16 -1.03
CA LEU A 285 -5.31 2.71 0.31
C LEU A 285 -4.66 4.10 0.47
N GLY A 286 -3.43 4.28 -0.01
CA GLY A 286 -2.77 5.59 -0.02
C GLY A 286 -3.53 6.62 -0.88
N SER A 287 -4.05 6.21 -2.03
CA SER A 287 -4.86 7.08 -2.90
C SER A 287 -6.18 7.48 -2.25
N VAL A 288 -6.87 6.53 -1.61
CA VAL A 288 -8.11 6.77 -0.85
C VAL A 288 -7.85 7.78 0.26
N TYR A 289 -6.77 7.61 1.02
CA TYR A 289 -6.40 8.52 2.10
C TYR A 289 -6.00 9.91 1.60
N CYS A 290 -5.15 9.99 0.57
CA CYS A 290 -4.79 11.27 -0.04
C CYS A 290 -6.02 12.00 -0.56
N TRP A 291 -6.97 11.29 -1.18
CA TRP A 291 -8.18 11.91 -1.68
C TRP A 291 -9.12 12.37 -0.57
N SER A 292 -9.35 11.54 0.46
CA SER A 292 -10.33 11.82 1.50
C SER A 292 -9.83 12.79 2.57
N GLY A 293 -8.53 12.73 2.89
CA GLY A 293 -7.94 13.33 4.09
C GLY A 293 -8.42 12.69 5.40
N ASN A 294 -9.16 11.57 5.33
CA ASN A 294 -9.80 10.90 6.44
C ASN A 294 -9.27 9.47 6.58
N LEU A 295 -8.76 9.12 7.77
CA LEU A 295 -8.10 7.85 8.06
C LEU A 295 -9.08 6.67 8.22
N ALA A 296 -10.35 6.94 8.53
CA ALA A 296 -11.39 5.91 8.53
C ALA A 296 -11.64 5.37 7.11
N ALA A 297 -11.43 6.20 6.07
CA ALA A 297 -11.66 5.81 4.69
C ALA A 297 -10.78 4.63 4.23
N PRO A 298 -9.43 4.71 4.31
CA PRO A 298 -8.57 3.57 3.98
C PRO A 298 -8.73 2.43 4.98
N PHE A 299 -8.98 2.69 6.27
CA PHE A 299 -9.25 1.65 7.27
C PHE A 299 -10.41 0.74 6.83
N VAL A 300 -11.55 1.31 6.42
CA VAL A 300 -12.70 0.53 5.93
C VAL A 300 -12.34 -0.27 4.68
N VAL A 301 -11.64 0.33 3.72
CA VAL A 301 -11.23 -0.36 2.48
C VAL A 301 -10.31 -1.54 2.80
N HIS A 302 -9.37 -1.36 3.73
CA HIS A 302 -8.44 -2.40 4.17
C HIS A 302 -9.16 -3.51 4.94
N SER A 303 -10.05 -3.17 5.87
CA SER A 303 -10.90 -4.14 6.58
C SER A 303 -11.72 -4.99 5.61
N VAL A 304 -12.27 -4.38 4.55
CA VAL A 304 -13.02 -5.10 3.51
C VAL A 304 -12.11 -6.03 2.70
N TYR A 305 -10.90 -5.60 2.35
CA TYR A 305 -9.93 -6.46 1.68
C TYR A 305 -9.58 -7.68 2.53
N ASN A 306 -9.23 -7.48 3.80
CA ASN A 306 -8.88 -8.59 4.70
C ASN A 306 -10.08 -9.51 4.94
N ALA A 307 -11.29 -8.96 5.07
CA ALA A 307 -12.50 -9.77 5.17
C ALA A 307 -12.77 -10.59 3.91
N ALA A 308 -12.52 -10.03 2.72
CA ALA A 308 -12.68 -10.75 1.46
C ALA A 308 -11.66 -11.88 1.33
N ILE A 309 -10.39 -11.66 1.66
CA ILE A 309 -9.36 -12.70 1.68
C ILE A 309 -9.70 -13.80 2.70
N LEU A 310 -10.14 -13.42 3.90
CA LEU A 310 -10.57 -14.36 4.93
C LEU A 310 -11.77 -15.20 4.48
N LEU A 311 -12.77 -14.57 3.86
CA LEU A 311 -13.94 -15.27 3.33
C LEU A 311 -13.56 -16.24 2.20
N LEU A 312 -12.71 -15.82 1.27
CA LEU A 312 -12.20 -16.69 0.20
C LEU A 312 -11.46 -17.89 0.78
N THR A 313 -10.65 -17.68 1.82
CA THR A 313 -9.94 -18.75 2.55
C THR A 313 -10.91 -19.70 3.26
N TYR A 314 -12.08 -19.23 3.69
CA TYR A 314 -13.13 -20.08 4.28
C TYR A 314 -13.92 -20.87 3.25
N MET A 315 -13.93 -20.43 1.99
CA MET A 315 -14.68 -21.07 0.91
C MET A 315 -13.83 -22.03 0.06
N SER A 316 -12.50 -21.93 0.15
CA SER A 316 -11.52 -22.81 -0.49
C SER A 316 -11.29 -24.08 0.32
#